data_AF-A0A0C2CWQ0-F1
#
_entry.id   AF-A0A0C2CWQ0-F1
#
_cell.length_a   1.000
_cell.length_b   1.000
_cell.length_c   1.000
_cell.angle_alpha   90.00
_cell.angle_beta   90.00
_cell.angle_gamma   90.00
#
_symmetry.space_group_name_H-M   'P 1'
#
loop_
_entity.id
_entity.type
_entity.pdbx_description
1 polymer ?
#
loop_
_entity_poly.entity_id
_entity_poly.type
_entity_poly.pdbx_seq_one_letter_code
_entity_poly.pdbx_strand_id
1 'polypeptide(L)'
;MGLGPDHKVLVVLDHGSRFAKNAGSPLNITLKESNTSRTVGKCDKSLWTWCVEATLELHRVVFDLFSGDHDAGCVRLMRLVLADCVGRVLQPRWGTELVTQQEILNSLSGIGLPSTSDDSDGVTLSGITLAIEALSQLSDAQIKGDGFSAPKKQEGKTTEERSNFSRVPKCWETPSTSSIASESDRKVVENTGSVISPTLSSCVFSRPAGDQLISVIHSVSINIYDLVSTTISGIPMKVGF
;
A
#
# COMPACT_ATOMS: atom_id res chain seq x y z
N MET A 1 23.35 9.46 0.25
CA MET A 1 22.07 9.90 0.84
C MET A 1 21.54 8.74 1.66
N GLY A 2 21.02 8.96 2.87
CA GLY A 2 20.48 7.87 3.71
C GLY A 2 19.15 7.36 3.15
N LEU A 3 18.79 6.11 3.47
CA LEU A 3 17.50 5.54 3.08
C LEU A 3 16.36 6.30 3.78
N GLY A 4 15.41 6.80 2.99
CA GLY A 4 14.23 7.51 3.48
C GLY A 4 13.18 6.59 4.12
N PRO A 5 12.16 7.16 4.80
CA PRO A 5 11.06 6.40 5.41
C PRO A 5 10.17 5.69 4.38
N ASP A 6 10.28 6.05 3.11
CA ASP A 6 9.58 5.48 1.96
C ASP A 6 10.34 4.32 1.30
N HIS A 7 11.56 4.00 1.77
CA HIS A 7 12.36 2.88 1.29
C HIS A 7 11.61 1.54 1.40
N LYS A 8 10.85 1.32 2.48
CA LYS A 8 10.10 0.09 2.74
C LYS A 8 8.63 0.40 2.96
N VAL A 9 7.78 -0.12 2.09
CA VAL A 9 6.32 -0.02 2.20
C VAL A 9 5.73 -1.41 2.35
N LEU A 10 4.82 -1.55 3.30
CA LEU A 10 4.05 -2.77 3.51
C LEU A 10 2.57 -2.46 3.35
N VAL A 11 1.90 -3.23 2.50
CA VAL A 11 0.46 -3.14 2.28
C VAL A 11 -0.20 -4.31 2.98
N VAL A 12 -1.06 -4.03 3.96
CA VAL A 12 -1.83 -5.06 4.67
C VAL A 12 -3.22 -5.12 4.07
N LEU A 13 -3.56 -6.28 3.52
CA LEU A 13 -4.86 -6.58 2.95
C LEU A 13 -5.63 -7.51 3.88
N ASP A 14 -6.84 -7.12 4.23
CA ASP A 14 -7.72 -7.93 5.05
C ASP A 14 -8.44 -8.97 4.18
N HIS A 15 -8.19 -10.25 4.49
CA HIS A 15 -8.73 -11.42 3.81
C HIS A 15 -9.77 -12.13 4.68
N GLY A 16 -10.43 -11.41 5.60
CA GLY A 16 -11.56 -11.92 6.38
C GLY A 16 -12.85 -12.04 5.55
N SER A 17 -13.80 -12.82 6.05
CA SER A 17 -15.06 -13.13 5.35
C SER A 17 -15.86 -11.93 4.89
N ARG A 18 -15.81 -10.83 5.65
CA ARG A 18 -16.49 -9.58 5.32
C ARG A 18 -16.03 -8.97 3.99
N PHE A 19 -14.80 -9.28 3.54
CA PHE A 19 -14.29 -8.81 2.26
C PHE A 19 -14.74 -9.66 1.06
N ALA A 20 -15.32 -10.86 1.28
CA ALA A 20 -15.93 -11.65 0.21
C ALA A 20 -17.28 -11.07 -0.25
N LYS A 21 -17.92 -10.23 0.57
CA LYS A 21 -19.24 -9.65 0.27
C LYS A 21 -19.18 -8.74 -0.96
N ASN A 22 -20.28 -8.72 -1.74
CA ASN A 22 -20.45 -7.78 -2.83
C ASN A 22 -20.32 -6.35 -2.27
N ALA A 23 -19.52 -5.53 -2.95
CA ALA A 23 -19.24 -4.17 -2.55
C ALA A 23 -20.39 -3.18 -2.81
N GLY A 24 -21.44 -3.59 -3.55
CA GLY A 24 -22.56 -2.73 -3.92
C GLY A 24 -22.21 -1.66 -4.96
N SER A 25 -21.03 -1.75 -5.58
CA SER A 25 -20.54 -0.83 -6.60
C SER A 25 -20.18 -1.61 -7.87
N PRO A 26 -21.16 -1.96 -8.73
CA PRO A 26 -20.90 -2.72 -9.94
C PRO A 26 -20.12 -1.90 -10.98
N LEU A 27 -19.17 -2.54 -11.64
CA LEU A 27 -18.45 -1.97 -12.77
C LEU A 27 -19.33 -2.03 -14.02
N ASN A 28 -19.69 -0.88 -14.56
CA ASN A 28 -20.44 -0.79 -15.81
C ASN A 28 -19.51 -1.03 -17.01
N ILE A 29 -19.82 -2.03 -17.83
CA ILE A 29 -19.13 -2.29 -19.09
C ILE A 29 -19.85 -1.46 -20.15
N THR A 30 -19.14 -0.50 -20.76
CA THR A 30 -19.72 0.41 -21.76
C THR A 30 -19.11 0.16 -23.14
N LEU A 31 -19.94 0.16 -24.16
CA LEU A 31 -19.52 0.15 -25.56
C LEU A 31 -19.77 1.53 -26.15
N LYS A 32 -18.73 2.13 -26.73
CA LYS A 32 -18.82 3.41 -27.43
C LYS A 32 -19.19 3.16 -28.89
N GLU A 33 -20.37 3.62 -29.30
CA GLU A 33 -20.85 3.54 -30.69
C GLU A 33 -21.09 4.96 -31.21
N SER A 34 -20.30 5.39 -32.19
CA SER A 34 -20.35 6.75 -32.77
C SER A 34 -20.37 7.85 -31.68
N ASN A 35 -21.52 8.48 -31.46
CA ASN A 35 -21.74 9.59 -30.52
C ASN A 35 -22.42 9.18 -29.21
N THR A 36 -22.72 7.89 -29.01
CA THR A 36 -23.41 7.39 -27.81
C THR A 36 -22.59 6.32 -27.12
N SER A 37 -22.38 6.47 -25.81
CA SER A 37 -21.88 5.41 -24.96
C SER A 37 -23.07 4.66 -24.37
N ARG A 38 -23.15 3.34 -24.60
CA ARG A 38 -24.21 2.50 -24.01
C ARG A 38 -23.60 1.49 -23.06
N THR A 39 -24.22 1.30 -21.89
CA THR A 39 -23.85 0.21 -20.97
C THR A 39 -24.33 -1.11 -21.54
N VAL A 40 -23.42 -2.03 -21.78
CA VAL A 40 -23.67 -3.37 -22.36
C VAL A 40 -23.60 -4.49 -21.31
N GLY A 41 -23.15 -4.17 -20.09
CA GLY A 41 -23.09 -5.15 -19.00
C GLY A 41 -22.70 -4.52 -17.67
N LYS A 42 -22.78 -5.33 -16.62
CA LYS A 42 -22.34 -4.98 -15.27
C LYS A 42 -21.55 -6.14 -14.69
N CYS A 43 -20.49 -5.82 -13.96
CA CYS A 43 -19.68 -6.79 -13.23
C CYS A 43 -19.67 -6.40 -11.76
N ASP A 44 -20.27 -7.26 -10.93
CA ASP A 44 -20.18 -7.13 -9.48
C ASP A 44 -18.80 -7.56 -8.99
N LYS A 45 -18.27 -6.80 -8.04
CA LYS A 45 -16.99 -7.08 -7.40
C LYS A 45 -17.17 -7.14 -5.90
N SER A 46 -16.39 -8.00 -5.25
CA SER A 46 -16.30 -8.02 -3.80
C SER A 46 -15.46 -6.85 -3.28
N LEU A 47 -15.56 -6.56 -1.98
CA LEU A 47 -14.66 -5.59 -1.34
C LEU A 47 -13.18 -6.01 -1.49
N TRP A 48 -12.90 -7.31 -1.37
CA TRP A 48 -11.57 -7.88 -1.60
C TRP A 48 -11.03 -7.51 -2.99
N THR A 49 -11.82 -7.73 -4.04
CA THR A 49 -11.39 -7.43 -5.41
C THR A 49 -11.06 -5.95 -5.58
N TRP A 50 -11.89 -5.05 -5.03
CA TRP A 50 -11.60 -3.61 -5.08
C TRP A 50 -10.34 -3.22 -4.31
N CYS A 51 -10.06 -3.82 -3.14
CA CYS A 51 -8.85 -3.57 -2.37
C CYS A 51 -7.59 -4.10 -3.08
N VAL A 52 -7.68 -5.25 -3.74
CA VAL A 52 -6.60 -5.79 -4.57
C VAL A 52 -6.32 -4.86 -5.76
N GLU A 53 -7.35 -4.40 -6.46
CA GLU A 53 -7.18 -3.46 -7.58
C GLU A 53 -6.56 -2.14 -7.14
N ALA A 54 -7.00 -1.58 -6.01
CA ALA A 54 -6.42 -0.39 -5.42
C ALA A 54 -4.93 -0.59 -5.06
N THR A 55 -4.57 -1.77 -4.54
CA THR A 55 -3.17 -2.11 -4.24
C THR A 55 -2.32 -2.25 -5.50
N LEU A 56 -2.88 -2.85 -6.56
CA LEU A 56 -2.20 -2.96 -7.85
C LEU A 56 -2.01 -1.60 -8.51
N GLU A 57 -2.95 -0.66 -8.34
CA GLU A 57 -2.78 0.71 -8.82
C GLU A 57 -1.70 1.47 -8.03
N LEU A 58 -1.65 1.29 -6.70
CA LEU A 58 -0.55 1.82 -5.87
C LEU A 58 0.79 1.28 -6.39
N HIS A 59 0.88 -0.05 -6.56
CA HIS A 59 2.07 -0.71 -7.07
C HIS A 59 2.47 -0.18 -8.45
N ARG A 60 1.53 -0.05 -9.40
CA ARG A 60 1.79 0.48 -10.74
C ARG A 60 2.41 1.87 -10.69
N VAL A 61 1.84 2.78 -9.91
CA VAL A 61 2.37 4.14 -9.75
C VAL A 61 3.80 4.11 -9.22
N VAL A 62 4.07 3.29 -8.20
CA VAL A 62 5.41 3.17 -7.61
C VAL A 62 6.39 2.53 -8.60
N PHE A 63 5.97 1.50 -9.32
CA PHE A 63 6.78 0.81 -10.30
C PHE A 63 7.15 1.74 -11.46
N ASP A 64 6.19 2.46 -12.03
CA ASP A 64 6.42 3.39 -13.13
C ASP A 64 7.39 4.53 -12.75
N LEU A 65 7.42 4.94 -11.48
CA LEU A 65 8.27 6.02 -10.99
C LEU A 65 9.65 5.59 -10.52
N PHE A 66 9.78 4.38 -9.95
CA PHE A 66 10.99 3.97 -9.23
C PHE A 66 11.69 2.72 -9.77
N SER A 67 11.13 2.01 -10.76
CA SER A 67 11.71 0.75 -11.28
C SER A 67 12.96 0.89 -12.16
N GLY A 68 13.47 2.10 -12.37
CA GLY A 68 14.67 2.37 -13.16
C GLY A 68 15.84 2.95 -12.37
N ASP A 69 15.69 3.16 -11.07
CA ASP A 69 16.69 3.87 -10.28
C ASP A 69 17.82 2.92 -9.85
N HIS A 70 19.00 3.08 -10.45
CA HIS A 70 20.18 2.24 -10.16
C HIS A 70 20.95 2.68 -8.91
N ASP A 71 20.54 3.78 -8.26
CA ASP A 71 21.14 4.21 -7.01
C ASP A 71 20.59 3.37 -5.84
N ALA A 72 21.48 2.63 -5.18
CA ALA A 72 21.16 1.83 -3.99
C ALA A 72 20.56 2.66 -2.84
N GLY A 73 20.78 3.98 -2.83
CA GLY A 73 20.14 4.91 -1.87
C GLY A 73 18.68 5.25 -2.19
N CYS A 74 18.20 4.93 -3.40
CA CYS A 74 16.89 5.31 -3.91
C CYS A 74 15.95 4.12 -4.16
N VAL A 75 16.39 2.89 -3.92
CA VAL A 75 15.57 1.70 -4.07
C VAL A 75 14.30 1.80 -3.21
N ARG A 76 13.14 1.58 -3.81
CA ARG A 76 11.84 1.47 -3.13
C ARG A 76 11.40 0.02 -3.14
N LEU A 77 11.03 -0.50 -1.98
CA LEU A 77 10.58 -1.87 -1.81
C LEU A 77 9.15 -1.90 -1.31
N MET A 78 8.37 -2.84 -1.83
CA MET A 78 6.97 -3.07 -1.43
C MET A 78 6.75 -4.54 -1.14
N ARG A 79 6.04 -4.83 -0.04
CA ARG A 79 5.64 -6.20 0.34
C ARG A 79 4.16 -6.20 0.74
N LEU A 80 3.48 -7.31 0.52
CA LEU A 80 2.08 -7.49 0.85
C LEU A 80 1.94 -8.45 2.04
N VAL A 81 1.04 -8.11 2.95
CA VAL A 81 0.62 -8.96 4.08
C VAL A 81 -0.87 -9.20 3.95
N LEU A 82 -1.27 -10.46 4.09
CA LEU A 82 -2.65 -10.82 4.30
C LEU A 82 -2.94 -10.94 5.78
N ALA A 83 -3.87 -10.13 6.24
CA ALA A 83 -4.57 -10.33 7.49
C ALA A 83 -5.64 -11.40 7.25
N ASP A 84 -5.33 -12.65 7.60
CA ASP A 84 -6.27 -13.77 7.75
C ASP A 84 -6.06 -14.44 9.13
N CYS A 85 -6.71 -15.59 9.36
CA CYS A 85 -6.57 -16.34 10.61
C CYS A 85 -5.15 -16.85 10.89
N VAL A 86 -4.26 -16.89 9.88
CA VAL A 86 -2.87 -17.34 9.99
C VAL A 86 -1.89 -16.16 9.94
N GLY A 87 -2.23 -15.10 9.20
CA GLY A 87 -1.33 -14.01 8.85
C GLY A 87 -0.27 -14.47 7.84
N ARG A 88 -0.27 -13.91 6.62
CA ARG A 88 0.67 -14.34 5.57
C ARG A 88 1.39 -13.17 4.94
N VAL A 89 2.73 -13.15 4.99
CA VAL A 89 3.54 -12.23 4.17
C VAL A 89 3.80 -12.87 2.82
N LEU A 90 3.36 -12.23 1.74
CA LEU A 90 3.46 -12.81 0.39
C LEU A 90 4.90 -12.85 -0.12
N GLN A 91 5.70 -11.84 0.24
CA GLN A 91 7.12 -11.77 -0.07
C GLN A 91 7.94 -12.06 1.21
N PRO A 92 8.68 -13.17 1.30
CA PRO A 92 9.29 -13.64 2.55
C PRO A 92 10.47 -12.78 3.02
N ARG A 93 11.13 -12.03 2.13
CA ARG A 93 12.28 -11.15 2.43
C ARG A 93 12.21 -9.86 1.62
N TRP A 94 12.98 -8.85 2.04
CA TRP A 94 13.10 -7.59 1.31
C TRP A 94 13.99 -7.90 0.12
N GLY A 95 13.48 -7.67 -1.08
CA GLY A 95 14.27 -7.84 -2.31
C GLY A 95 15.31 -6.74 -2.46
N THR A 96 16.15 -6.89 -3.48
CA THR A 96 17.05 -5.83 -3.95
C THR A 96 16.34 -4.82 -4.85
N GLU A 97 15.21 -5.21 -5.41
CA GLU A 97 14.39 -4.43 -6.34
C GLU A 97 12.92 -4.48 -5.91
N LEU A 98 12.12 -3.57 -6.44
CA LEU A 98 10.68 -3.58 -6.25
C LEU A 98 10.10 -4.88 -6.84
N VAL A 99 9.24 -5.55 -6.06
CA VAL A 99 8.51 -6.73 -6.53
C VAL A 99 7.78 -6.43 -7.84
N THR A 100 7.78 -7.34 -8.79
CA THR A 100 7.09 -7.12 -10.07
C THR A 100 5.58 -7.29 -9.92
N GLN A 101 4.81 -6.65 -10.80
CA GLN A 101 3.35 -6.81 -10.80
C GLN A 101 2.94 -8.28 -11.04
N GLN A 102 3.69 -9.00 -11.88
CA GLN A 102 3.43 -10.41 -12.15
C GLN A 102 3.61 -11.30 -10.92
N GLU A 103 4.65 -11.05 -10.10
CA GLU A 103 4.87 -11.80 -8.86
C GLU A 103 3.75 -11.54 -7.84
N ILE A 104 3.28 -10.30 -7.73
CA ILE A 104 2.10 -9.97 -6.89
C ILE A 104 0.87 -10.72 -7.40
N LEU A 105 0.58 -10.67 -8.70
CA LEU A 105 -0.58 -11.33 -9.29
C LEU A 105 -0.53 -12.84 -9.12
N ASN A 106 0.62 -13.47 -9.33
CA ASN A 106 0.80 -14.91 -9.12
C ASN A 106 0.49 -15.27 -7.65
N SER A 107 1.01 -14.50 -6.70
CA SER A 107 0.75 -14.71 -5.27
C SER A 107 -0.73 -14.58 -4.92
N LEU A 108 -1.38 -13.50 -5.36
CA LEU A 108 -2.80 -13.25 -5.09
C LEU A 108 -3.72 -14.26 -5.78
N SER A 109 -3.36 -14.71 -6.98
CA SER A 109 -4.14 -15.71 -7.72
C SER A 109 -4.18 -17.06 -7.01
N GLY A 110 -3.09 -17.47 -6.37
CA GLY A 110 -3.02 -18.70 -5.56
C GLY A 110 -3.84 -18.63 -4.26
N ILE A 111 -4.18 -17.42 -3.81
CA ILE A 111 -4.93 -17.19 -2.56
C ILE A 111 -6.43 -17.12 -2.84
N GLY A 112 -6.82 -16.42 -3.90
CA GLY A 112 -8.22 -16.29 -4.31
C GLY A 112 -9.06 -15.41 -3.38
N LEU A 113 -10.38 -15.57 -3.46
CA LEU A 113 -11.34 -14.81 -2.66
C LEU A 113 -11.34 -15.25 -1.18
N PRO A 114 -11.65 -14.35 -0.23
CA PRO A 114 -11.89 -14.73 1.16
C PRO A 114 -13.00 -15.78 1.30
N SER A 115 -12.92 -16.61 2.34
CA SER A 115 -14.00 -17.56 2.67
C SER A 115 -15.26 -16.81 3.09
N THR A 116 -16.44 -17.35 2.81
CA THR A 116 -17.71 -16.72 3.21
C THR A 116 -18.25 -17.22 4.56
N SER A 117 -17.59 -18.21 5.17
CA SER A 117 -18.08 -18.94 6.35
C SER A 117 -17.49 -18.48 7.68
N ASP A 118 -16.38 -17.75 7.68
CA ASP A 118 -15.55 -17.57 8.89
C ASP A 118 -15.61 -16.12 9.38
N ASP A 119 -16.59 -15.81 10.23
CA ASP A 119 -16.67 -14.51 10.92
C ASP A 119 -15.74 -14.52 12.15
N SER A 120 -14.43 -14.50 11.90
CA SER A 120 -13.42 -14.29 12.93
C SER A 120 -13.16 -12.79 13.11
N ASP A 121 -13.79 -12.20 14.12
CA ASP A 121 -13.44 -10.87 14.59
C ASP A 121 -12.04 -10.93 15.24
N GLY A 122 -11.05 -10.25 14.64
CA GLY A 122 -9.67 -10.20 15.14
C GLY A 122 -8.57 -10.43 14.11
N VAL A 123 -8.93 -10.83 12.90
CA VAL A 123 -8.02 -11.09 11.77
C VAL A 123 -7.14 -9.87 11.41
N THR A 124 -7.64 -8.65 11.56
CA THR A 124 -6.89 -7.45 11.18
C THR A 124 -5.65 -7.24 12.06
N LEU A 125 -5.74 -7.50 13.37
CA LEU A 125 -4.66 -7.26 14.33
C LEU A 125 -3.46 -8.20 14.10
N SER A 126 -3.72 -9.46 13.74
CA SER A 126 -2.66 -10.42 13.43
C SER A 126 -1.85 -9.97 12.21
N GLY A 127 -2.50 -9.50 11.14
CA GLY A 127 -1.82 -9.00 9.95
C GLY A 127 -1.01 -7.73 10.21
N ILE A 128 -1.45 -6.87 11.12
CA ILE A 128 -0.72 -5.66 11.49
C ILE A 128 0.52 -5.99 12.31
N THR A 129 0.38 -6.86 13.32
CA THR A 129 1.52 -7.38 14.09
C THR A 129 2.56 -7.98 13.15
N LEU A 130 2.13 -8.80 12.20
CA LEU A 130 3.00 -9.42 11.21
C LEU A 130 3.67 -8.39 10.28
N ALA A 131 2.97 -7.30 9.93
CA ALA A 131 3.56 -6.22 9.16
C ALA A 131 4.65 -5.48 9.96
N ILE A 132 4.45 -5.26 11.27
CA ILE A 132 5.46 -4.62 12.15
C ILE A 132 6.72 -5.48 12.18
N GLU A 133 6.57 -6.79 12.33
CA GLU A 133 7.66 -7.75 12.30
C GLU A 133 8.39 -7.73 10.95
N ALA A 134 7.63 -7.73 9.84
CA ALA A 134 8.20 -7.69 8.49
C ALA A 134 8.95 -6.37 8.20
N LEU A 135 8.45 -5.21 8.65
CA LEU A 135 9.18 -3.94 8.55
C LEU A 135 10.42 -3.88 9.43
N SER A 136 10.45 -4.64 10.53
CA SER A 136 11.61 -4.73 11.41
C SER A 136 12.77 -5.53 10.78
N GLN A 137 12.48 -6.38 9.79
CA GLN A 137 13.53 -7.05 9.00
C GLN A 137 14.33 -6.03 8.18
N LEU A 138 15.64 -6.20 8.15
CA LEU A 138 16.54 -5.36 7.36
C LEU A 138 16.44 -5.70 5.86
N SER A 139 16.56 -4.69 5.01
CA SER A 139 16.82 -4.87 3.58
C SER A 139 18.31 -4.98 3.32
N ASP A 140 18.69 -5.49 2.15
CA ASP A 140 20.09 -5.58 1.73
C ASP A 140 20.76 -4.19 1.68
N ALA A 141 20.02 -3.15 1.27
CA ALA A 141 20.49 -1.78 1.28
C ALA A 141 20.79 -1.27 2.71
N GLN A 142 19.96 -1.65 3.69
CA GLN A 142 20.18 -1.32 5.10
C GLN A 142 21.40 -2.06 5.68
N ILE A 143 21.56 -3.34 5.36
CA ILE A 143 22.71 -4.15 5.81
C ILE A 143 24.02 -3.58 5.28
N LYS A 144 24.05 -3.19 4.00
CA LYS A 144 25.23 -2.61 3.35
C LYS A 144 25.61 -1.24 3.95
N GLY A 145 24.63 -0.44 4.36
CA GLY A 145 24.86 0.83 5.05
C GLY A 145 25.48 0.67 6.44
N ASP A 146 25.05 -0.34 7.21
CA ASP A 146 25.58 -0.67 8.54
C ASP A 146 27.04 -1.20 8.47
N GLY A 147 27.43 -1.81 7.35
CA GLY A 147 28.78 -2.37 7.15
C GLY A 147 29.92 -1.34 7.05
N PHE A 148 29.62 -0.04 6.92
CA PHE A 148 30.64 1.02 6.89
C PHE A 148 31.12 1.47 8.28
N SER A 149 30.54 0.95 9.37
CA SER A 149 31.05 1.14 10.73
C SER A 149 31.91 -0.04 11.20
N ALA A 150 32.86 -0.50 10.38
CA ALA A 150 33.96 -1.32 10.86
C ALA A 150 35.03 -0.40 11.49
N PRO A 151 35.60 -0.71 12.67
CA PRO A 151 36.47 0.21 13.38
C PRO A 151 37.80 0.37 12.62
N LYS A 152 38.01 1.53 11.99
CA LYS A 152 39.38 1.98 11.71
C LYS A 152 40.04 2.24 13.07
N LYS A 153 41.06 1.45 13.41
CA LYS A 153 42.01 1.81 14.47
C LYS A 153 42.63 3.16 14.11
N GLN A 154 42.15 4.23 14.71
CA GLN A 154 42.94 5.44 14.93
C GLN A 154 42.65 5.96 16.34
N GLU A 155 43.73 6.09 17.09
CA GLU A 155 43.78 6.64 18.44
C GLU A 155 43.17 8.06 18.49
N GLY A 156 42.37 8.28 19.53
CA GLY A 156 42.32 9.55 20.25
C GLY A 156 41.72 10.77 19.54
N LYS A 157 40.38 10.89 19.53
CA LYS A 157 39.69 12.10 20.01
C LYS A 157 38.19 11.84 20.14
N THR A 158 37.68 11.97 21.35
CA THR A 158 36.26 11.98 21.68
C THR A 158 35.57 13.16 21.01
N THR A 159 34.73 12.88 20.01
CA THR A 159 33.61 13.74 19.63
C THR A 159 32.39 12.84 19.54
N GLU A 160 31.40 13.06 20.39
CA GLU A 160 30.13 12.34 20.38
C GLU A 160 29.36 12.63 19.09
N GLU A 161 29.58 11.84 18.04
CA GLU A 161 28.63 11.73 16.94
C GLU A 161 27.62 10.63 17.28
N ARG A 162 26.51 11.05 17.87
CA ARG A 162 25.35 10.21 18.16
C ARG A 162 24.66 9.88 16.84
N SER A 163 25.09 8.80 16.19
CA SER A 163 24.42 8.20 15.03
C SER A 163 23.04 7.65 15.46
N ASN A 164 22.04 8.52 15.42
CA ASN A 164 20.64 8.18 15.66
C ASN A 164 20.03 7.65 14.36
N PHE A 165 20.31 6.39 14.00
CA PHE A 165 19.47 5.68 13.04
C PHE A 165 18.19 5.23 13.77
N SER A 166 17.22 6.14 13.86
CA SER A 166 15.87 5.79 14.30
C SER A 166 15.27 4.82 13.29
N ARG A 167 15.13 3.57 13.72
CA ARG A 167 14.47 2.48 13.01
C ARG A 167 12.98 2.79 12.91
N VAL A 168 12.45 3.00 11.70
CA VAL A 168 11.04 3.33 11.49
C VAL A 168 10.36 2.27 10.62
N PRO A 169 9.69 1.29 11.24
CA PRO A 169 8.61 0.55 10.62
C PRO A 169 7.29 1.34 10.76
N LYS A 170 6.77 1.92 9.66
CA LYS A 170 5.39 2.44 9.58
C LYS A 170 4.37 1.29 9.50
N CYS A 171 3.81 0.87 10.62
CA CYS A 171 2.70 -0.09 10.63
C CYS A 171 1.47 0.47 11.34
N TRP A 172 0.32 0.05 10.82
CA TRP A 172 -0.99 0.69 10.92
C TRP A 172 -1.91 -0.17 11.78
N GLU A 173 -2.45 0.30 12.91
CA GLU A 173 -3.59 -0.36 13.58
C GLU A 173 -4.92 0.36 13.34
N THR A 174 -5.98 -0.44 13.25
CA THR A 174 -7.38 -0.06 13.05
C THR A 174 -8.07 0.39 14.35
N PRO A 175 -8.96 1.41 14.32
CA PRO A 175 -9.81 1.69 15.45
C PRO A 175 -10.90 0.63 15.60
N SER A 176 -11.15 0.22 16.85
CA SER A 176 -12.23 -0.67 17.26
C SER A 176 -13.58 -0.14 16.76
N THR A 177 -14.25 -0.90 15.90
CA THR A 177 -15.63 -0.62 15.48
C THR A 177 -16.60 -1.12 16.55
N SER A 178 -16.83 -0.29 17.57
CA SER A 178 -18.05 -0.40 18.38
C SER A 178 -19.05 0.64 17.91
N SER A 179 -19.77 0.34 16.82
CA SER A 179 -21.15 0.79 16.59
C SER A 179 -21.63 0.31 15.22
N ILE A 180 -22.53 -0.69 15.26
CA ILE A 180 -23.47 -0.96 14.18
C ILE A 180 -24.30 0.31 14.01
N ALA A 181 -24.07 1.04 12.92
CA ALA A 181 -24.95 2.09 12.44
C ALA A 181 -25.53 1.67 11.09
N SER A 182 -26.83 1.83 10.96
CA SER A 182 -27.67 1.47 9.83
C SER A 182 -27.16 1.97 8.47
N GLU A 183 -27.48 1.20 7.44
CA GLU A 183 -26.90 1.13 6.10
C GLU A 183 -27.06 2.37 5.18
N SER A 184 -27.35 3.57 5.69
CA SER A 184 -27.71 4.72 4.84
C SER A 184 -26.89 6.00 5.02
N ASP A 185 -25.87 6.07 5.89
CA ASP A 185 -25.09 7.31 6.06
C ASP A 185 -23.62 7.04 6.47
N ARG A 186 -22.78 6.57 5.53
CA ARG A 186 -21.33 6.55 5.75
C ARG A 186 -20.72 7.86 5.29
N LYS A 187 -20.56 8.80 6.24
CA LYS A 187 -19.81 10.04 6.02
C LYS A 187 -18.37 9.70 5.62
N VAL A 188 -17.88 10.38 4.58
CA VAL A 188 -16.46 10.46 4.27
C VAL A 188 -15.77 11.10 5.46
N VAL A 189 -15.00 10.31 6.21
CA VAL A 189 -14.16 10.78 7.32
C VAL A 189 -12.72 10.67 6.86
N GLU A 190 -12.03 11.80 6.89
CA GLU A 190 -10.58 11.88 6.71
C GLU A 190 -9.99 12.47 7.98
N ASN A 191 -8.95 11.83 8.50
CA ASN A 191 -8.10 12.46 9.51
C ASN A 191 -6.76 12.80 8.86
N THR A 192 -6.44 14.08 8.82
CA THR A 192 -5.15 14.59 8.34
C THR A 192 -4.09 14.36 9.41
N GLY A 193 -3.61 13.13 9.52
CA GLY A 193 -2.37 12.80 10.24
C GLY A 193 -2.41 13.06 11.74
N SER A 194 -2.73 12.05 12.56
CA SER A 194 -2.47 12.12 14.00
C SER A 194 -1.09 11.55 14.34
N VAL A 195 -0.24 12.33 15.01
CA VAL A 195 0.99 11.83 15.61
C VAL A 195 0.62 11.05 16.87
N ILE A 196 0.89 9.75 16.88
CA ILE A 196 0.57 8.84 18.00
C ILE A 196 1.77 8.74 18.95
N SER A 197 2.97 8.67 18.38
CA SER A 197 4.24 8.64 19.12
C SER A 197 5.36 9.30 18.29
N PRO A 198 6.56 9.54 18.84
CA PRO A 198 7.69 10.07 18.07
C PRO A 198 8.11 9.20 16.88
N THR A 199 7.71 7.93 16.87
CA THR A 199 8.04 6.96 15.83
C THR A 199 6.83 6.53 14.98
N LEU A 200 5.62 7.01 15.33
CA LEU A 200 4.36 6.57 14.72
C LEU A 200 3.41 7.73 14.43
N SER A 201 2.99 7.83 13.18
CA SER A 201 1.92 8.69 12.69
C SER A 201 0.86 7.85 11.97
N SER A 202 -0.42 8.25 12.05
CA SER A 202 -1.52 7.57 11.38
C SER A 202 -2.40 8.54 10.59
N CYS A 203 -2.94 8.09 9.46
CA CYS A 203 -3.90 8.83 8.64
C CYS A 203 -4.97 7.88 8.12
N VAL A 204 -6.25 8.24 8.26
CA VAL A 204 -7.38 7.37 7.92
C VAL A 204 -8.09 7.93 6.70
N PHE A 205 -8.29 7.07 5.69
CA PHE A 205 -9.08 7.37 4.51
C PHE A 205 -10.32 6.48 4.50
N SER A 206 -11.51 7.09 4.54
CA SER A 206 -12.77 6.40 4.34
C SER A 206 -13.33 6.74 2.96
N ARG A 207 -13.51 5.72 2.12
CA ARG A 207 -14.14 5.85 0.80
C ARG A 207 -15.08 4.68 0.50
N PRO A 208 -16.17 4.93 -0.25
CA PRO A 208 -16.94 3.86 -0.86
C PRO A 208 -16.05 2.99 -1.74
N ALA A 209 -16.33 1.68 -1.77
CA ALA A 209 -15.69 0.77 -2.71
C ALA A 209 -16.05 1.16 -4.16
N GLY A 210 -15.15 0.88 -5.10
CA GLY A 210 -15.27 1.30 -6.49
C GLY A 210 -14.20 2.30 -6.91
N ASP A 211 -14.58 3.18 -7.83
CA ASP A 211 -13.73 4.23 -8.40
C ASP A 211 -13.16 5.17 -7.32
N GLN A 212 -13.94 5.50 -6.29
CA GLN A 212 -13.50 6.35 -5.18
C GLN A 212 -12.40 5.70 -4.34
N LEU A 213 -12.44 4.38 -4.13
CA LEU A 213 -11.37 3.65 -3.43
C LEU A 213 -10.08 3.63 -4.26
N ILE A 214 -10.18 3.46 -5.58
CA ILE A 214 -9.00 3.52 -6.45
C ILE A 214 -8.46 4.95 -6.50
N SER A 215 -9.32 5.96 -6.59
CA SER A 215 -8.91 7.37 -6.67
C SER A 215 -8.16 7.83 -5.42
N VAL A 216 -8.51 7.34 -4.22
CA VAL A 216 -7.81 7.75 -2.99
C VAL A 216 -6.38 7.23 -2.93
N ILE A 217 -6.07 6.14 -3.64
CA ILE A 217 -4.72 5.61 -3.75
C ILE A 217 -3.75 6.64 -4.30
N HIS A 218 -4.18 7.49 -5.24
CA HIS A 218 -3.34 8.58 -5.74
C HIS A 218 -2.90 9.53 -4.61
N SER A 219 -3.81 9.86 -3.69
CA SER A 219 -3.50 10.67 -2.50
C SER A 219 -2.56 9.92 -1.54
N VAL A 220 -2.76 8.61 -1.38
CA VAL A 220 -1.87 7.76 -0.57
C VAL A 220 -0.46 7.72 -1.17
N SER A 221 -0.31 7.52 -2.47
CA SER A 221 0.98 7.51 -3.17
C SER A 221 1.70 8.85 -3.03
N ILE A 222 0.99 9.97 -3.23
CA ILE A 222 1.52 11.32 -3.01
C ILE A 222 2.09 11.47 -1.60
N ASN A 223 1.32 11.05 -0.58
CA ASN A 223 1.73 11.20 0.82
C ASN A 223 2.89 10.27 1.21
N ILE A 224 2.97 9.07 0.64
CA ILE A 224 4.05 8.12 0.97
C ILE A 224 5.37 8.56 0.34
N TYR A 225 5.34 8.99 -0.91
CA TYR A 225 6.54 9.21 -1.74
C TYR A 225 6.82 10.69 -2.05
N ASP A 226 6.09 11.61 -1.42
CA ASP A 226 6.20 13.06 -1.64
C ASP A 226 6.08 13.45 -3.12
N LEU A 227 5.08 12.86 -3.81
CA LEU A 227 4.89 13.05 -5.24
C LEU A 227 4.15 14.36 -5.52
N VAL A 228 4.43 14.95 -6.68
CA VAL A 228 3.72 16.14 -7.18
C VAL A 228 2.92 15.77 -8.42
N SER A 229 1.65 16.17 -8.45
CA SER A 229 0.80 16.01 -9.64
C SER A 229 0.93 17.22 -10.56
N THR A 230 1.22 16.98 -11.84
CA THR A 230 1.30 18.02 -12.87
C THR A 230 0.27 17.73 -13.96
N THR A 231 -0.62 18.68 -14.25
CA THR A 231 -1.57 18.59 -15.35
C THR A 231 -1.03 19.29 -16.58
N ILE A 232 -0.80 18.53 -17.66
CA ILE A 232 -0.41 19.08 -18.95
C ILE A 232 -1.67 19.52 -19.70
N SER A 233 -1.71 20.78 -20.13
CA SER A 233 -2.81 21.36 -20.91
C SER A 233 -2.35 21.71 -22.34
N GLY A 234 -3.30 21.93 -23.24
CA GLY A 234 -2.98 22.36 -24.61
C GLY A 234 -2.36 21.28 -25.50
N ILE A 235 -2.60 20.00 -25.21
CA ILE A 235 -2.09 18.88 -26.02
C ILE A 235 -2.73 18.95 -27.42
N PRO A 236 -1.96 19.20 -28.50
CA PRO A 236 -2.52 19.28 -29.84
C PRO A 236 -2.94 17.89 -30.31
N MET A 237 -4.24 17.63 -30.36
CA MET A 237 -4.79 16.41 -30.93
C MET A 237 -5.24 16.66 -32.37
N LYS A 238 -4.93 15.71 -33.27
CA LYS A 238 -5.40 15.76 -34.65
C LYS A 238 -6.93 15.65 -34.64
N VAL A 239 -7.62 16.72 -35.02
CA VAL A 239 -9.06 16.67 -35.25
C VAL A 239 -9.26 15.78 -36.47
N GLY A 240 -9.90 14.62 -36.29
CA GLY A 240 -10.21 13.74 -37.40
C GLY A 240 -11.13 14.47 -38.38
N PHE A 241 -10.66 14.63 -39.63
CA PHE A 241 -11.49 15.03 -40.76
C PHE A 241 -12.22 13.79 -41.31
#